data_AF-A0A0D2Y164-F1
#
_entry.id   AF-A0A0D2Y164-F1
#
_cell.length_a   1.000
_cell.length_b   1.000
_cell.length_c   1.000
_cell.angle_alpha   90.00
_cell.angle_beta   90.00
_cell.angle_gamma   90.00
#
_symmetry.space_group_name_H-M   'P 1'
#
loop_
_entity.id
_entity.type
_entity.pdbx_description
1 polymer ?
#
loop_
_entity_poly.entity_id
_entity_poly.type
_entity_poly.pdbx_seq_one_letter_code
_entity_poly.pdbx_strand_id
1 'polypeptide(L)'
;MVFFSFSPENTQELSKLMGDYITGPSNPRNSNGNVEASRHSIPQRNAPGAGEKRLLDTPNQSLNEVQLAYAEHLKREIAKLEEDISRTEANISNSSRRRVGYLETVRSSAEALEQATKEATKASQVVQHARARCEADAQVVEELRRMSSDNPGILTAEIVQNIEKNTPAQKEKRKAELNLRNKEKHLNDLKTKIQMAEANVDPLNSKISELSDVLHAKKNARRSLVAIHRLVAMGGKELKETLGEKGLEEWAKEQNRSER
;
A
#
# COMPACT_ATOMS: atom_id res chain seq x y z
N MET A 1 12.98 41.07 -40.25
CA MET A 1 13.71 39.79 -40.36
C MET A 1 14.38 39.56 -39.02
N VAL A 2 13.86 38.64 -38.19
CA VAL A 2 14.40 38.30 -36.88
C VAL A 2 14.54 36.78 -36.85
N PHE A 3 15.78 36.31 -36.83
CA PHE A 3 16.14 34.90 -36.77
C PHE A 3 16.06 34.44 -35.31
N PHE A 4 15.19 33.48 -34.99
CA PHE A 4 15.38 32.69 -33.78
C PHE A 4 16.34 31.56 -34.13
N SER A 5 17.63 31.83 -34.00
CA SER A 5 18.64 30.78 -33.86
C SER A 5 18.37 30.07 -32.53
N PHE A 6 17.93 28.82 -32.59
CA PHE A 6 17.94 27.94 -31.42
C PHE A 6 19.41 27.68 -31.06
N SER A 7 19.96 28.53 -30.20
CA SER A 7 21.27 28.32 -29.60
C SER A 7 21.26 26.98 -28.83
N PRO A 8 22.39 26.24 -28.79
CA PRO A 8 22.61 25.13 -27.86
C PRO A 8 22.27 25.45 -26.39
N GLU A 9 22.29 26.73 -26.01
CA GLU A 9 21.86 27.19 -24.69
C GLU A 9 20.34 27.01 -24.47
N ASN A 10 19.50 27.25 -25.50
CA ASN A 10 18.04 27.11 -25.38
C ASN A 10 17.57 25.65 -25.31
N THR A 11 18.30 24.72 -25.94
CA THR A 11 18.05 23.27 -25.81
C THR A 11 18.55 22.72 -24.47
N GLN A 12 19.57 23.33 -23.87
CA GLN A 12 19.97 23.06 -22.49
C GLN A 12 18.96 23.59 -21.46
N GLU A 13 18.38 24.77 -21.69
CA GLU A 13 17.32 25.32 -20.83
C GLU A 13 16.05 24.45 -20.85
N LEU A 14 15.66 23.96 -22.04
CA LEU A 14 14.58 22.98 -22.19
C LEU A 14 14.91 21.63 -21.53
N SER A 15 16.17 21.18 -21.59
CA SER A 15 16.60 19.96 -20.91
C SER A 15 16.65 20.11 -19.39
N LYS A 16 17.00 21.30 -18.86
CA LYS A 16 16.91 21.61 -17.42
C LYS A 16 15.46 21.65 -16.96
N LEU A 17 14.60 22.32 -17.72
CA LEU A 17 13.16 22.37 -17.45
C LEU A 17 12.55 20.97 -17.44
N MET A 18 12.94 20.09 -18.36
CA MET A 18 12.45 18.70 -18.43
C MET A 18 13.13 17.75 -17.42
N GLY A 19 14.38 18.01 -17.04
CA GLY A 19 15.12 17.23 -16.05
C GLY A 19 14.53 17.33 -14.65
N ASP A 20 14.10 18.53 -14.24
CA ASP A 20 13.51 18.78 -12.93
C ASP A 20 12.11 18.15 -12.76
N TYR A 21 11.42 17.82 -13.86
CA TYR A 21 10.14 17.07 -13.82
C TYR A 21 10.31 15.55 -13.87
N ILE A 22 11.46 15.03 -14.35
CA ILE A 22 11.73 13.60 -14.49
C ILE A 22 12.44 13.05 -13.26
N THR A 23 13.31 13.83 -12.63
CA THR A 23 13.88 13.53 -11.31
C THR A 23 13.31 14.51 -10.31
N GLY A 24 12.34 14.06 -9.49
CA GLY A 24 11.78 14.88 -8.40
C GLY A 24 12.86 15.47 -7.49
N PRO A 25 12.51 16.45 -6.63
CA PRO A 25 13.47 17.28 -5.92
C PRO A 25 14.49 16.43 -5.15
N SER A 26 15.74 16.49 -5.58
CA SER A 26 16.87 15.88 -4.89
C SER A 26 17.16 16.70 -3.63
N ASN A 27 16.86 16.10 -2.49
CA ASN A 27 17.15 16.65 -1.17
C ASN A 27 18.69 16.71 -0.99
N PRO A 28 19.30 17.86 -0.65
CA PRO A 28 20.73 17.93 -0.45
C PRO A 28 21.06 17.68 1.03
N ARG A 29 21.57 16.49 1.39
CA ARG A 29 22.49 16.41 2.55
C ARG A 29 23.31 15.11 2.64
N ASN A 30 24.61 15.36 2.64
CA ASN A 30 25.73 14.63 3.26
C ASN A 30 26.27 13.34 2.62
N SER A 31 27.42 13.57 1.98
CA SER A 31 28.53 12.65 1.78
C SER A 31 29.19 12.22 3.09
N ASN A 32 29.69 10.98 3.11
CA ASN A 32 31.07 10.56 3.40
C ASN A 32 31.04 9.09 3.84
N GLY A 33 31.31 8.15 2.92
CA GLY A 33 32.60 7.46 2.83
C GLY A 33 32.39 6.01 3.28
N ASN A 34 33.03 4.95 2.77
CA ASN A 34 34.18 4.82 1.89
C ASN A 34 34.30 3.30 1.54
N VAL A 35 34.83 2.98 0.35
CA VAL A 35 35.45 1.70 -0.10
C VAL A 35 34.54 0.45 -0.08
N GLU A 36 34.36 -0.32 -1.16
CA GLU A 36 35.41 -1.17 -1.72
C GLU A 36 35.03 -1.70 -3.11
N ALA A 37 36.00 -1.60 -4.02
CA ALA A 37 35.92 -2.05 -5.41
C ALA A 37 36.91 -3.21 -5.61
N SER A 38 36.44 -4.33 -6.19
CA SER A 38 37.22 -5.17 -7.12
C SER A 38 36.39 -6.39 -7.51
N ARG A 39 36.06 -6.64 -8.78
CA ARG A 39 36.88 -7.00 -9.97
C ARG A 39 36.52 -8.44 -10.33
N HIS A 40 35.81 -8.60 -11.45
CA HIS A 40 35.99 -9.67 -12.45
C HIS A 40 35.18 -9.24 -13.69
N SER A 41 35.57 -9.34 -14.95
CA SER A 41 36.85 -9.33 -15.67
C SER A 41 36.45 -9.00 -17.12
N ILE A 42 37.22 -8.13 -17.77
CA ILE A 42 37.06 -7.69 -19.16
C ILE A 42 37.74 -8.72 -20.09
N PRO A 43 37.18 -9.11 -21.24
CA PRO A 43 37.98 -9.57 -22.37
C PRO A 43 38.41 -8.35 -23.20
N GLN A 44 39.73 -8.15 -23.31
CA GLN A 44 40.32 -7.10 -24.12
C GLN A 44 40.12 -7.34 -25.61
N ARG A 45 39.79 -6.22 -26.26
CA ARG A 45 39.61 -5.99 -27.68
C ARG A 45 40.98 -5.89 -28.36
N ASN A 46 41.25 -6.74 -29.36
CA ASN A 46 42.16 -6.40 -30.45
C ASN A 46 41.30 -5.96 -31.65
N ALA A 47 41.59 -4.75 -32.13
CA ALA A 47 40.94 -3.95 -33.16
C ALA A 47 41.01 -4.59 -34.58
N PRO A 48 40.31 -4.07 -35.62
CA PRO A 48 39.73 -2.73 -35.72
C PRO A 48 38.30 -2.66 -36.32
N GLY A 49 37.54 -1.65 -35.90
CA GLY A 49 36.27 -1.32 -36.53
C GLY A 49 35.38 -0.47 -35.65
N ALA A 50 35.24 0.79 -36.06
CA ALA A 50 34.18 1.75 -35.71
C ALA A 50 33.94 2.02 -34.22
N GLY A 51 34.40 3.18 -33.76
CA GLY A 51 33.67 3.91 -32.75
C GLY A 51 32.35 4.42 -33.34
N GLU A 52 31.24 4.06 -32.74
CA GLU A 52 29.98 4.80 -32.90
C GLU A 52 29.57 5.35 -31.52
N LYS A 53 30.35 6.33 -31.05
CA LYS A 53 29.69 7.52 -30.52
C LYS A 53 29.04 8.16 -31.75
N ARG A 54 27.75 7.88 -32.03
CA ARG A 54 26.99 8.70 -32.98
C ARG A 54 26.68 10.04 -32.32
N LEU A 55 27.74 10.83 -32.29
CA LEU A 55 27.74 12.26 -32.39
C LEU A 55 26.77 12.66 -33.51
N LEU A 56 25.97 13.68 -33.27
CA LEU A 56 25.01 14.32 -34.19
C LEU A 56 25.71 15.02 -35.40
N ASP A 57 26.77 14.42 -35.94
CA ASP A 57 27.53 14.94 -37.07
C ASP A 57 27.21 14.14 -38.34
N THR A 58 26.07 14.44 -38.96
CA THR A 58 25.85 14.14 -40.38
C THR A 58 25.48 15.44 -41.10
N PRO A 59 26.35 16.04 -41.93
CA PRO A 59 26.16 17.38 -42.49
C PRO A 59 25.09 17.50 -43.61
N ASN A 60 24.29 16.46 -43.90
CA ASN A 60 23.38 16.44 -45.05
C ASN A 60 22.00 15.80 -44.73
N GLN A 61 21.53 15.86 -43.48
CA GLN A 61 20.11 15.55 -43.23
C GLN A 61 19.26 16.76 -43.59
N SER A 62 18.32 16.58 -44.52
CA SER A 62 17.32 17.60 -44.78
C SER A 62 16.58 17.91 -43.47
N LEU A 63 16.24 19.18 -43.22
CA LEU A 63 15.49 19.61 -42.02
C LEU A 63 14.26 18.72 -41.75
N ASN A 64 13.68 18.18 -42.82
CA ASN A 64 12.53 17.30 -42.82
C ASN A 64 12.81 15.91 -42.21
N GLU A 65 14.00 15.34 -42.44
CA GLU A 65 14.40 14.04 -41.87
C GLU A 65 14.64 14.14 -40.35
N VAL A 66 15.24 15.24 -39.88
CA VAL A 66 15.46 15.49 -38.44
C VAL A 66 14.13 15.67 -37.71
N GLN A 67 13.18 16.41 -38.32
CA GLN A 67 11.83 16.59 -37.78
C GLN A 67 11.07 15.26 -37.70
N LEU A 68 11.16 14.43 -38.74
CA LEU A 68 10.52 13.12 -38.76
C LEU A 68 11.09 12.19 -37.68
N ALA A 69 12.41 12.15 -37.52
CA ALA A 69 13.07 11.35 -36.49
C ALA A 69 12.68 11.80 -35.07
N TYR A 70 12.57 13.11 -34.84
CA TYR A 70 12.17 13.67 -33.55
C TYR A 70 10.68 13.41 -33.25
N ALA A 71 9.80 13.50 -34.25
CA ALA A 71 8.38 13.14 -34.11
C ALA A 71 8.22 11.65 -33.74
N GLU A 72 8.93 10.75 -34.41
CA GLU A 72 8.93 9.32 -34.07
C GLU A 72 9.47 9.04 -32.66
N HIS A 73 10.52 9.76 -32.23
CA HIS A 73 11.01 9.69 -30.85
C HIS A 73 9.92 10.09 -29.84
N LEU A 74 9.24 11.24 -30.04
CA LEU A 74 8.17 11.70 -29.16
C LEU A 74 7.00 10.72 -29.11
N LYS A 75 6.65 10.10 -30.24
CA LYS A 75 5.62 9.06 -30.30
C LYS A 75 5.97 7.85 -29.43
N ARG A 76 7.24 7.40 -29.45
CA ARG A 76 7.71 6.32 -28.59
C ARG A 76 7.68 6.69 -27.11
N GLU A 77 8.11 7.90 -26.76
CA GLU A 77 8.06 8.38 -25.37
C GLU A 77 6.62 8.54 -24.85
N ILE A 78 5.68 9.00 -25.69
CA ILE A 78 4.25 9.03 -25.37
C ILE A 78 3.73 7.63 -25.08
N ALA A 79 4.01 6.65 -25.97
CA ALA A 79 3.55 5.28 -25.80
C ALA A 79 4.11 4.63 -24.52
N LYS A 80 5.39 4.84 -24.23
CA LYS A 80 6.04 4.39 -22.99
C LYS A 80 5.37 5.00 -21.76
N LEU A 81 5.06 6.29 -21.80
CA LEU A 81 4.40 6.97 -20.70
C LEU A 81 2.94 6.49 -20.52
N GLU A 82 2.23 6.16 -21.60
CA GLU A 82 0.89 5.57 -21.57
C GLU A 82 0.88 4.17 -20.94
N GLU A 83 1.89 3.36 -21.22
CA GLU A 83 2.06 2.06 -20.56
C GLU A 83 2.29 2.24 -19.05
N ASP A 84 3.15 3.17 -18.66
CA ASP A 84 3.43 3.53 -17.27
C ASP A 84 2.18 4.05 -16.53
N ILE A 85 1.37 4.87 -17.19
CA ILE A 85 0.07 5.34 -16.67
C ILE A 85 -0.84 4.15 -16.40
N SER A 86 -1.00 3.26 -17.39
CA SER A 86 -1.85 2.08 -17.30
C SER A 86 -1.41 1.15 -16.15
N ARG A 87 -0.10 0.95 -15.99
CA ARG A 87 0.48 0.19 -14.88
C ARG A 87 0.21 0.83 -13.53
N THR A 88 0.30 2.16 -13.44
CA THR A 88 0.03 2.92 -12.21
C THR A 88 -1.45 2.81 -11.83
N GLU A 89 -2.36 2.93 -12.79
CA GLU A 89 -3.81 2.75 -12.58
C GLU A 89 -4.15 1.34 -12.10
N ALA A 90 -3.53 0.31 -12.69
CA ALA A 90 -3.68 -1.07 -12.24
C ALA A 90 -3.22 -1.27 -10.79
N ASN A 91 -2.10 -0.64 -10.40
CA ASN A 91 -1.58 -0.69 -9.03
C ASN A 91 -2.51 0.01 -8.02
N ILE A 92 -3.09 1.16 -8.39
CA ILE A 92 -4.10 1.86 -7.58
C ILE A 92 -5.33 0.97 -7.41
N SER A 93 -5.83 0.38 -8.50
CA SER A 93 -7.00 -0.50 -8.47
C SER A 93 -6.78 -1.73 -7.59
N ASN A 94 -5.62 -2.40 -7.71
CA ASN A 94 -5.26 -3.52 -6.86
C ASN A 94 -5.20 -3.13 -5.38
N SER A 95 -4.49 -2.03 -5.07
CA SER A 95 -4.35 -1.53 -3.69
C SER A 95 -5.72 -1.16 -3.09
N SER A 96 -6.57 -0.51 -3.89
CA SER A 96 -7.94 -0.14 -3.51
C SER A 96 -8.81 -1.36 -3.23
N ARG A 97 -8.74 -2.39 -4.08
CA ARG A 97 -9.46 -3.65 -3.87
C ARG A 97 -9.02 -4.33 -2.58
N ARG A 98 -7.71 -4.42 -2.33
CA ARG A 98 -7.17 -4.99 -1.09
C ARG A 98 -7.64 -4.21 0.13
N ARG A 99 -7.63 -2.87 0.05
CA ARG A 99 -8.13 -2.00 1.12
C ARG A 99 -9.59 -2.28 1.45
N VAL A 100 -10.44 -2.37 0.42
CA VAL A 100 -11.86 -2.72 0.59
C VAL A 100 -12.01 -4.09 1.26
N GLY A 101 -11.25 -5.10 0.82
CA GLY A 101 -11.28 -6.43 1.44
C GLY A 101 -10.88 -6.44 2.93
N TYR A 102 -9.89 -5.62 3.33
CA TYR A 102 -9.56 -5.45 4.76
C TYR A 102 -10.69 -4.74 5.52
N LEU A 103 -11.28 -3.68 4.97
CA LEU A 103 -12.40 -2.97 5.61
C LEU A 103 -13.64 -3.86 5.78
N GLU A 104 -13.96 -4.70 4.78
CA GLU A 104 -15.01 -5.71 4.88
C GLU A 104 -14.71 -6.75 5.95
N THR A 105 -13.44 -7.15 6.07
CA THR A 105 -12.98 -8.05 7.14
C THR A 105 -13.16 -7.41 8.52
N VAL A 106 -12.81 -6.14 8.68
CA VAL A 106 -13.03 -5.38 9.92
C VAL A 106 -14.51 -5.33 10.26
N ARG A 107 -15.36 -4.93 9.30
CA ARG A 107 -16.81 -4.81 9.51
C ARG A 107 -17.43 -6.14 9.94
N SER A 108 -17.22 -7.20 9.16
CA SER A 108 -17.79 -8.53 9.46
C SER A 108 -17.25 -9.11 10.77
N SER A 109 -15.97 -8.89 11.07
CA SER A 109 -15.37 -9.37 12.32
C SER A 109 -15.83 -8.54 13.53
N ALA A 110 -16.15 -7.26 13.37
CA ALA A 110 -16.71 -6.42 14.42
C ALA A 110 -18.13 -6.85 14.81
N GLU A 111 -18.98 -7.16 13.83
CA GLU A 111 -20.31 -7.74 14.06
C GLU A 111 -20.20 -9.09 14.81
N ALA A 112 -19.26 -9.95 14.38
CA ALA A 112 -18.97 -11.21 15.07
C ALA A 112 -18.42 -11.00 16.49
N LEU A 113 -17.59 -9.97 16.70
CA LEU A 113 -17.01 -9.64 18.01
C LEU A 113 -18.09 -9.20 18.99
N GLU A 114 -19.07 -8.40 18.55
CA GLU A 114 -20.21 -7.99 19.36
C GLU A 114 -20.99 -9.23 19.83
N GLN A 115 -21.29 -10.15 18.91
CA GLN A 115 -21.99 -11.39 19.23
C GLN A 115 -21.17 -12.28 20.18
N ALA A 116 -19.88 -12.47 19.91
CA ALA A 116 -18.97 -13.23 20.77
C ALA A 116 -18.87 -12.64 22.18
N THR A 117 -18.92 -11.31 22.31
CA THR A 117 -18.93 -10.60 23.59
C THR A 117 -20.21 -10.88 24.38
N LYS A 118 -21.37 -10.87 23.72
CA LYS A 118 -22.65 -11.24 24.35
C LYS A 118 -22.61 -12.70 24.83
N GLU A 119 -22.07 -13.61 24.03
CA GLU A 119 -21.95 -15.02 24.40
C GLU A 119 -20.97 -15.28 25.54
N ALA A 120 -19.81 -14.61 25.54
CA ALA A 120 -18.85 -14.70 26.65
C ALA A 120 -19.44 -14.15 27.96
N THR A 121 -20.21 -13.06 27.88
CA THR A 121 -20.90 -12.49 29.05
C THR A 121 -21.93 -13.47 29.63
N LYS A 122 -22.74 -14.09 28.76
CA LYS A 122 -23.69 -15.14 29.18
C LYS A 122 -22.97 -16.34 29.79
N ALA A 123 -21.88 -16.81 29.17
CA ALA A 123 -21.09 -17.91 29.71
C ALA A 123 -20.47 -17.57 31.09
N SER A 124 -20.04 -16.32 31.28
CA SER A 124 -19.53 -15.82 32.56
C SER A 124 -20.59 -15.84 33.65
N GLN A 125 -21.83 -15.42 33.35
CA GLN A 125 -22.96 -15.55 34.28
C GLN A 125 -23.25 -17.01 34.66
N VAL A 126 -23.18 -17.94 33.70
CA VAL A 126 -23.33 -19.38 33.99
C VAL A 126 -22.22 -19.88 34.91
N VAL A 127 -20.97 -19.44 34.72
CA VAL A 127 -19.85 -19.78 35.63
C VAL A 127 -20.11 -19.23 37.03
N GLN A 128 -20.59 -17.99 37.16
CA GLN A 128 -20.94 -17.41 38.47
C GLN A 128 -22.02 -18.21 39.18
N HIS A 129 -23.10 -18.59 38.47
CA HIS A 129 -24.14 -19.45 39.03
C HIS A 129 -23.61 -20.83 39.44
N ALA A 130 -22.79 -21.47 38.61
CA ALA A 130 -22.20 -22.77 38.93
C ALA A 130 -21.26 -22.69 40.14
N ARG A 131 -20.52 -21.58 40.29
CA ARG A 131 -19.67 -21.31 41.47
C ARG A 131 -20.51 -21.17 42.75
N ALA A 132 -21.61 -20.41 42.70
CA ALA A 132 -22.51 -20.27 43.83
C ALA A 132 -23.12 -21.62 44.28
N ARG A 133 -23.46 -22.50 43.33
CA ARG A 133 -23.90 -23.88 43.65
C ARG A 133 -22.81 -24.70 44.31
N CYS A 134 -21.57 -24.64 43.81
CA CYS A 134 -20.44 -25.35 44.43
C CYS A 134 -20.15 -24.83 45.86
N GLU A 135 -20.35 -23.53 46.09
CA GLU A 135 -20.18 -22.94 47.42
C GLU A 135 -21.26 -23.42 48.39
N ALA A 136 -22.51 -23.53 47.95
CA ALA A 136 -23.58 -24.13 48.74
C ALA A 136 -23.29 -25.62 49.05
N ASP A 137 -22.85 -26.41 48.06
CA ASP A 137 -22.43 -27.81 48.27
C ASP A 137 -21.29 -27.89 49.32
N ALA A 138 -20.32 -26.97 49.25
CA ALA A 138 -19.19 -26.94 50.20
C ALA A 138 -19.65 -26.62 51.63
N GLN A 139 -20.64 -25.74 51.81
CA GLN A 139 -21.23 -25.47 53.13
C GLN A 139 -21.92 -26.71 53.70
N VAL A 140 -22.68 -27.44 52.89
CA VAL A 140 -23.33 -28.71 53.31
C VAL A 140 -22.29 -29.75 53.74
N VAL A 141 -21.20 -29.88 52.98
CA VAL A 141 -20.12 -30.80 53.33
C VAL A 141 -19.45 -30.40 54.66
N GLU A 142 -19.25 -29.11 54.90
CA GLU A 142 -18.69 -28.62 56.16
C GLU A 142 -19.64 -28.86 57.35
N GLU A 143 -20.95 -28.72 57.15
CA GLU A 143 -21.95 -29.09 58.18
C GLU A 143 -21.93 -30.60 58.47
N LEU A 144 -21.85 -31.45 57.43
CA LEU A 144 -21.70 -32.90 57.60
C LEU A 144 -20.41 -33.25 58.35
N ARG A 145 -19.32 -32.53 58.08
CA ARG A 145 -18.04 -32.68 58.79
C ARG A 145 -18.20 -32.33 60.27
N ARG A 146 -18.90 -31.23 60.61
CA ARG A 146 -19.19 -30.85 61.99
C ARG A 146 -20.01 -31.93 62.70
N MET A 147 -21.09 -32.41 62.08
CA MET A 147 -21.93 -33.49 62.65
C MET A 147 -21.16 -34.80 62.83
N SER A 148 -20.24 -35.13 61.92
CA SER A 148 -19.39 -36.33 62.05
C SER A 148 -18.31 -36.18 63.11
N SER A 149 -17.90 -34.95 63.46
CA SER A 149 -16.98 -34.73 64.59
C SER A 149 -17.58 -35.24 65.90
N ASP A 150 -18.91 -35.22 66.01
CA ASP A 150 -19.65 -35.73 67.16
C ASP A 150 -19.89 -37.26 67.09
N ASN A 151 -19.58 -37.90 65.94
CA ASN A 151 -19.69 -39.35 65.70
C ASN A 151 -18.61 -39.85 64.71
N PRO A 152 -17.39 -40.18 65.18
CA PRO A 152 -16.20 -40.37 64.33
C PRO A 152 -16.20 -41.65 63.46
N GLY A 153 -17.22 -42.51 63.56
CA GLY A 153 -17.29 -43.78 62.82
C GLY A 153 -17.94 -43.72 61.43
N ILE A 154 -18.50 -42.58 61.01
CA ILE A 154 -19.44 -42.52 59.88
C ILE A 154 -18.86 -41.87 58.60
N LEU A 155 -17.98 -40.86 58.72
CA LEU A 155 -17.37 -40.17 57.55
C LEU A 155 -15.85 -40.07 57.70
N THR A 156 -15.11 -40.75 56.83
CA THR A 156 -13.64 -40.62 56.76
C THR A 156 -13.24 -39.37 55.96
N ALA A 157 -12.05 -38.83 56.22
CA ALA A 157 -11.51 -37.68 55.49
C ALA A 157 -11.42 -37.92 53.96
N GLU A 158 -11.19 -39.18 53.55
CA GLU A 158 -11.15 -39.58 52.15
C GLU A 158 -12.53 -39.53 51.47
N ILE A 159 -13.59 -39.94 52.17
CA ILE A 159 -14.98 -39.85 51.69
C ILE A 159 -15.38 -38.38 51.53
N VAL A 160 -15.05 -37.53 52.51
CA VAL A 160 -15.32 -36.08 52.47
C VAL A 160 -14.61 -35.42 51.27
N GLN A 161 -13.32 -35.70 51.09
CA GLN A 161 -12.55 -35.16 49.98
C GLN A 161 -13.05 -35.64 48.61
N ASN A 162 -13.53 -36.88 48.53
CA ASN A 162 -14.13 -37.41 47.31
C ASN A 162 -15.46 -36.71 46.99
N ILE A 163 -16.30 -36.45 47.99
CA ILE A 163 -17.54 -35.69 47.83
C ILE A 163 -17.24 -34.28 47.32
N GLU A 164 -16.34 -33.53 47.96
CA GLU A 164 -15.96 -32.15 47.57
C GLU A 164 -15.45 -32.05 46.11
N LYS A 165 -14.75 -33.08 45.63
CA LYS A 165 -14.13 -33.06 44.29
C LYS A 165 -15.05 -33.59 43.18
N ASN A 166 -16.07 -34.37 43.51
CA ASN A 166 -16.87 -35.11 42.53
C ASN A 166 -18.38 -34.81 42.58
N THR A 167 -18.82 -33.78 43.32
CA THR A 167 -20.22 -33.36 43.28
C THR A 167 -20.66 -33.02 41.84
N PRO A 168 -21.94 -33.24 41.50
CA PRO A 168 -22.51 -32.77 40.24
C PRO A 168 -22.26 -31.27 40.01
N ALA A 169 -22.37 -30.42 41.04
CA ALA A 169 -22.11 -29.00 40.92
C ALA A 169 -20.65 -28.71 40.53
N GLN A 170 -19.68 -29.42 41.11
CA GLN A 170 -18.27 -29.26 40.77
C GLN A 170 -17.98 -29.66 39.32
N LYS A 171 -18.65 -30.69 38.79
CA LYS A 171 -18.58 -31.07 37.37
C LYS A 171 -19.23 -30.00 36.48
N GLU A 172 -20.38 -29.46 36.86
CA GLU A 172 -21.04 -28.36 36.16
C GLU A 172 -20.16 -27.11 36.10
N LYS A 173 -19.52 -26.73 37.20
CA LYS A 173 -18.58 -25.60 37.26
C LYS A 173 -17.42 -25.78 36.30
N ARG A 174 -16.74 -26.95 36.32
CA ARG A 174 -15.63 -27.22 35.39
C ARG A 174 -16.08 -27.12 33.93
N LYS A 175 -17.25 -27.65 33.60
CA LYS A 175 -17.84 -27.55 32.25
C LYS A 175 -18.14 -26.11 31.86
N ALA A 176 -18.73 -25.32 32.77
CA ALA A 176 -19.02 -23.91 32.55
C ALA A 176 -17.73 -23.09 32.34
N GLU A 177 -16.70 -23.33 33.15
CA GLU A 177 -15.40 -22.65 33.05
C GLU A 177 -14.68 -22.99 31.74
N LEU A 178 -14.74 -24.25 31.31
CA LEU A 178 -14.21 -24.66 30.00
C LEU A 178 -14.94 -23.97 28.85
N ASN A 179 -16.28 -23.88 28.93
CA ASN A 179 -17.08 -23.19 27.92
C ASN A 179 -16.74 -21.69 27.86
N LEU A 180 -16.61 -21.02 29.02
CA LEU A 180 -16.20 -19.61 29.09
C LEU A 180 -14.83 -19.42 28.44
N ARG A 181 -13.83 -20.23 28.77
CA ARG A 181 -12.49 -20.15 28.17
C ARG A 181 -12.53 -20.28 26.65
N ASN A 182 -13.35 -21.18 26.11
CA ASN A 182 -13.51 -21.34 24.67
C ASN A 182 -14.12 -20.09 24.01
N LYS A 183 -15.11 -19.46 24.67
CA LYS A 183 -15.72 -18.21 24.19
C LYS A 183 -14.76 -17.02 24.27
N GLU A 184 -13.99 -16.92 25.35
CA GLU A 184 -12.95 -15.89 25.51
C GLU A 184 -11.84 -16.04 24.48
N LYS A 185 -11.41 -17.28 24.18
CA LYS A 185 -10.45 -17.56 23.11
C LYS A 185 -10.97 -17.06 21.76
N HIS A 186 -12.20 -17.43 21.39
CA HIS A 186 -12.80 -16.99 20.13
C HIS A 186 -12.91 -15.46 20.03
N LEU A 187 -13.27 -14.80 21.14
CA LEU A 187 -13.33 -13.34 21.24
C LEU A 187 -11.94 -12.70 21.00
N ASN A 188 -10.88 -13.26 21.57
CA ASN A 188 -9.51 -12.79 21.35
C ASN A 188 -9.03 -13.04 19.91
N ASP A 189 -9.39 -14.16 19.31
CA ASP A 189 -9.08 -14.46 17.91
C ASP A 189 -9.73 -13.40 16.99
N LEU A 190 -10.98 -13.01 17.26
CA LEU A 190 -11.68 -11.95 16.52
C LEU A 190 -11.04 -10.57 16.69
N LYS A 191 -10.66 -10.21 17.93
CA LYS A 191 -9.93 -8.95 18.20
C LYS A 191 -8.61 -8.90 17.41
N THR A 192 -7.85 -9.99 17.43
CA THR A 192 -6.58 -10.07 16.70
C THR A 192 -6.80 -9.93 15.21
N LYS A 193 -7.83 -10.59 14.65
CA LYS A 193 -8.18 -10.49 13.23
C LYS A 193 -8.54 -9.05 12.82
N ILE A 194 -9.30 -8.33 13.64
CA ILE A 194 -9.64 -6.91 13.41
C ILE A 194 -8.37 -6.07 13.43
N GLN A 195 -7.55 -6.18 14.47
CA GLN A 195 -6.31 -5.42 14.61
C GLN A 195 -5.37 -5.62 13.42
N MET A 196 -5.21 -6.87 12.96
CA MET A 196 -4.41 -7.17 11.77
C MET A 196 -5.00 -6.54 10.51
N ALA A 197 -6.32 -6.59 10.32
CA ALA A 197 -6.96 -6.01 9.14
C ALA A 197 -6.85 -4.47 9.13
N GLU A 198 -7.10 -3.83 10.27
CA GLU A 198 -6.95 -2.37 10.45
C GLU A 198 -5.51 -1.90 10.17
N ALA A 199 -4.51 -2.62 10.72
CA ALA A 199 -3.10 -2.30 10.50
C ALA A 199 -2.67 -2.36 9.02
N ASN A 200 -3.41 -3.07 8.16
CA ASN A 200 -3.14 -3.14 6.73
C ASN A 200 -3.85 -2.05 5.91
N VAL A 201 -4.80 -1.30 6.48
CA VAL A 201 -5.56 -0.26 5.78
C VAL A 201 -4.72 1.00 5.58
N ASP A 202 -4.04 1.49 6.61
CA ASP A 202 -3.28 2.75 6.56
C ASP A 202 -2.11 2.74 5.57
N PRO A 203 -1.29 1.66 5.48
CA PRO A 203 -0.27 1.56 4.45
C PRO A 203 -0.85 1.58 3.04
N LEU A 204 -2.03 0.98 2.83
CA LEU A 204 -2.70 1.00 1.53
C LEU A 204 -3.28 2.37 1.20
N ASN A 205 -3.85 3.09 2.16
CA ASN A 205 -4.29 4.48 1.97
C ASN A 205 -3.12 5.37 1.53
N SER A 206 -2.00 5.29 2.26
CA SER A 206 -0.77 6.03 1.93
C SER A 206 -0.28 5.67 0.52
N LYS A 207 -0.24 4.38 0.20
CA LYS A 207 0.20 3.91 -1.11
C LYS A 207 -0.70 4.38 -2.26
N ILE A 208 -2.01 4.36 -2.05
CA ILE A 208 -2.98 4.85 -3.04
C ILE A 208 -2.80 6.35 -3.27
N SER A 209 -2.58 7.14 -2.21
CA SER A 209 -2.33 8.57 -2.32
C SER A 209 -1.06 8.85 -3.14
N GLU A 210 0.07 8.23 -2.77
CA GLU A 210 1.33 8.38 -3.50
C GLU A 210 1.21 8.01 -4.98
N LEU A 211 0.56 6.88 -5.28
CA LEU A 211 0.36 6.44 -6.67
C LEU A 211 -0.56 7.39 -7.44
N SER A 212 -1.53 8.02 -6.77
CA SER A 212 -2.43 9.00 -7.39
C SER A 212 -1.69 10.28 -7.75
N ASP A 213 -0.78 10.75 -6.90
CA ASP A 213 0.08 11.91 -7.18
C ASP A 213 1.02 11.62 -8.36
N VAL A 214 1.65 10.44 -8.36
CA VAL A 214 2.49 9.98 -9.48
C VAL A 214 1.68 9.86 -10.78
N LEU A 215 0.46 9.32 -10.71
CA LEU A 215 -0.43 9.21 -11.87
C LEU A 215 -0.77 10.59 -12.44
N HIS A 216 -1.09 11.56 -11.57
CA HIS A 216 -1.38 12.93 -11.99
C HIS A 216 -0.16 13.56 -12.68
N ALA A 217 1.04 13.43 -12.09
CA ALA A 217 2.27 13.91 -12.72
C ALA A 217 2.53 13.27 -14.09
N LYS A 218 2.36 11.94 -14.22
CA LYS A 218 2.49 11.23 -15.50
C LYS A 218 1.46 11.69 -16.54
N LYS A 219 0.19 11.87 -16.15
CA LYS A 219 -0.86 12.40 -17.04
C LYS A 219 -0.52 13.81 -17.53
N ASN A 220 0.04 14.66 -16.67
CA ASN A 220 0.48 16.00 -17.06
C ASN A 220 1.64 15.94 -18.06
N ALA A 221 2.66 15.12 -17.78
CA ALA A 221 3.79 14.92 -18.68
C ALA A 221 3.34 14.40 -20.05
N ARG A 222 2.38 13.47 -20.10
CA ARG A 222 1.78 12.98 -21.35
C ARG A 222 1.14 14.11 -22.13
N ARG A 223 0.34 14.97 -21.49
CA ARG A 223 -0.28 16.13 -22.16
C ARG A 223 0.79 17.05 -22.76
N SER A 224 1.87 17.33 -22.03
CA SER A 224 2.99 18.13 -22.54
C SER A 224 3.68 17.47 -23.75
N LEU A 225 3.97 16.17 -23.69
CA LEU A 225 4.60 15.45 -24.80
C LEU A 225 3.71 15.40 -26.04
N VAL A 226 2.40 15.18 -25.88
CA VAL A 226 1.43 15.21 -26.99
C VAL A 226 1.37 16.61 -27.62
N ALA A 227 1.37 17.67 -26.81
CA ALA A 227 1.41 19.04 -27.31
C ALA A 227 2.70 19.30 -28.12
N ILE A 228 3.86 18.90 -27.59
CA ILE A 228 5.15 19.03 -28.30
C ILE A 228 5.15 18.23 -29.61
N HIS A 229 4.65 16.99 -29.59
CA HIS A 229 4.53 16.15 -30.79
C HIS A 229 3.67 16.82 -31.88
N ARG A 230 2.55 17.47 -31.50
CA ARG A 230 1.73 18.26 -32.43
C ARG A 230 2.48 19.47 -32.99
N LEU A 231 3.21 20.20 -32.15
CA LEU A 231 4.00 21.37 -32.57
C LEU A 231 5.10 20.99 -33.57
N VAL A 232 5.79 19.87 -33.33
CA VAL A 232 6.80 19.33 -34.26
C VAL A 232 6.18 18.95 -35.61
N ALA A 233 4.99 18.36 -35.59
CA ALA A 233 4.28 17.95 -36.81
C ALA A 233 3.81 19.14 -37.68
N MET A 234 3.48 20.29 -37.08
CA MET A 234 3.09 21.51 -37.82
C MET A 234 4.28 22.18 -38.55
N GLY A 235 5.53 21.95 -38.11
CA GLY A 235 6.71 22.56 -38.73
C GLY A 235 6.83 24.08 -38.54
N GLY A 236 8.01 24.66 -38.76
CA GLY A 236 8.34 26.03 -38.30
C GLY A 236 7.59 27.19 -38.98
N LYS A 237 7.08 27.01 -40.21
CA LYS A 237 6.31 28.05 -40.92
C LYS A 237 4.87 28.11 -40.44
N GLU A 238 4.21 26.96 -40.42
CA GLU A 238 2.82 26.82 -39.98
C GLU A 238 2.68 27.13 -38.49
N LEU A 239 3.67 26.76 -37.67
CA LEU A 239 3.78 27.13 -36.26
C LEU A 239 3.82 28.65 -36.05
N LYS A 240 4.56 29.37 -36.90
CA LYS A 240 4.70 30.84 -36.81
C LYS A 240 3.42 31.56 -37.27
N GLU A 241 2.72 31.00 -38.24
CA GLU A 241 1.41 31.51 -38.70
C GLU A 241 0.28 31.20 -37.70
N THR A 242 0.28 30.02 -37.06
CA THR A 242 -0.75 29.61 -36.10
C THR A 242 -0.58 30.22 -34.71
N LEU A 243 0.64 30.40 -34.22
CA LEU A 243 0.89 30.99 -32.89
C LEU A 243 0.89 32.52 -32.88
N GLY A 244 1.08 33.18 -34.03
CA GLY A 244 1.11 34.64 -34.16
C GLY A 244 2.04 35.33 -33.14
N GLU A 245 1.70 36.55 -32.70
CA GLU A 245 2.39 37.27 -31.60
C GLU A 245 2.08 36.72 -30.21
N LYS A 246 1.02 35.91 -30.06
CA LYS A 246 0.52 35.41 -28.77
C LYS A 246 1.40 34.31 -28.16
N GLY A 247 2.29 33.73 -28.97
CA GLY A 247 3.36 32.84 -28.52
C GLY A 247 2.89 31.45 -28.05
N LEU A 248 3.87 30.59 -27.80
CA LEU A 248 3.66 29.18 -27.44
C LEU A 248 2.87 29.00 -26.12
N GLU A 249 2.94 30.00 -25.25
CA GLU A 249 2.41 29.95 -23.88
C GLU A 249 0.88 30.14 -23.82
N GLU A 250 0.31 31.01 -24.66
CA GLU A 250 -1.15 31.17 -24.75
C GLU A 250 -1.81 29.96 -25.42
N TRP A 251 -1.20 29.42 -26.48
CA TRP A 251 -1.69 28.22 -27.17
C TRP A 251 -1.68 26.98 -26.26
N ALA A 252 -0.62 26.80 -25.47
CA ALA A 252 -0.55 25.70 -24.49
C ALA A 252 -1.62 25.84 -23.38
N LYS A 253 -1.97 27.06 -22.97
CA LYS A 253 -3.06 27.31 -22.01
C LYS A 253 -4.44 27.03 -22.62
N GLU A 254 -4.62 27.32 -23.92
CA GLU A 254 -5.87 27.12 -24.65
C GLU A 254 -6.16 25.63 -24.92
N GLN A 255 -5.14 24.86 -25.31
CA GLN A 255 -5.26 23.40 -25.45
C GLN A 255 -5.58 22.70 -24.12
N ASN A 256 -5.05 23.19 -23.00
CA ASN A 256 -5.39 22.66 -21.66
C ASN A 256 -6.78 23.08 -21.15
N ARG A 257 -7.43 24.08 -21.76
CA ARG A 257 -8.79 24.53 -21.40
C ARG A 257 -9.90 23.83 -22.19
N SER A 258 -9.61 23.33 -23.39
CA SER A 258 -10.62 22.79 -24.31
C SER A 258 -11.15 21.38 -23.95
N GLU A 259 -10.64 20.72 -22.92
CA GLU A 259 -11.06 19.36 -22.49
C GLU A 259 -11.70 19.33 -21.08
N ARG A 260 -12.17 20.48 -20.56
CA ARG A 260 -13.03 20.52 -19.36
C ARG A 260 -14.50 20.36 -19.72
#